data_AF-T0ZTE9-F1
#
_entry.id   AF-T0ZTE9-F1
#
_cell.length_a   1.000
_cell.length_b   1.000
_cell.length_c   1.000
_cell.angle_alpha   90.00
_cell.angle_beta   90.00
_cell.angle_gamma   90.00
#
_symmetry.space_group_name_H-M   'P 1'
#
loop_
_entity.id
_entity.type
_entity.pdbx_description
1 polymer ?
#
loop_
_entity_poly.entity_id
_entity_poly.type
_entity_poly.pdbx_seq_one_letter_code
_entity_poly.pdbx_strand_id
1 'polypeptide(L)'
;IPVPQLPTTLPTLDELIGRPDLRGVDPIDHLLALTETPRDHVFTLHAELEGGAYRAGFERLLDRWRARGATLTDLATYAAALDRDRLRRCPIESGSVPGRAGMLALQGESGA
;
A
#
# COMPACT_ATOMS: atom_id res chain seq x y z
N ILE A 1 -24.77 3.55 9.72
CA ILE A 1 -23.55 4.41 9.72
C ILE A 1 -22.65 3.88 8.60
N PRO A 2 -22.19 4.71 7.65
CA PRO A 2 -21.23 4.25 6.63
C PRO A 2 -19.93 3.80 7.30
N VAL A 3 -19.40 2.66 6.86
CA VAL A 3 -18.14 2.09 7.39
C VAL A 3 -16.99 2.56 6.50
N PRO A 4 -16.03 3.36 7.01
CA PRO A 4 -14.87 3.78 6.23
C PRO A 4 -14.12 2.59 5.64
N GLN A 5 -13.70 2.72 4.38
CA GLN A 5 -12.80 1.77 3.72
C GLN A 5 -11.37 2.33 3.79
N LEU A 6 -10.40 1.47 4.10
CA LEU A 6 -8.97 1.79 4.08
C LEU A 6 -8.31 1.01 2.95
N PRO A 7 -8.38 1.50 1.70
CA PRO A 7 -7.88 0.75 0.55
C PRO A 7 -6.37 0.56 0.64
N THR A 8 -5.88 -0.60 0.22
CA THR A 8 -4.45 -0.80 -0.03
C THR A 8 -3.99 0.16 -1.14
N THR A 9 -2.86 0.82 -0.93
CA THR A 9 -2.37 1.88 -1.84
C THR A 9 -0.96 1.67 -2.36
N LEU A 10 -0.26 0.66 -1.82
CA LEU A 10 1.04 0.23 -2.25
C LEU A 10 0.94 -1.23 -2.70
N PRO A 11 1.69 -1.64 -3.73
CA PRO A 11 1.75 -3.03 -4.13
C PRO A 11 2.38 -3.87 -3.01
N THR A 12 2.03 -5.15 -2.94
CA THR A 12 2.73 -6.11 -2.07
C THR A 12 4.10 -6.46 -2.66
N LEU A 13 5.00 -7.04 -1.87
CA LEU A 13 6.34 -7.32 -2.37
C LEU A 13 6.34 -8.41 -3.47
N ASP A 14 5.53 -9.45 -3.32
CA ASP A 14 5.33 -10.52 -4.29
C ASP A 14 4.71 -10.05 -5.61
N GLU A 15 3.87 -9.01 -5.58
CA GLU A 15 3.37 -8.37 -6.80
C GLU A 15 4.48 -7.71 -7.63
N LEU A 16 5.59 -7.33 -6.99
CA LEU A 16 6.73 -6.65 -7.62
C LEU A 16 7.82 -7.63 -8.08
N ILE A 17 7.97 -8.76 -7.39
CA ILE A 17 9.02 -9.74 -7.69
C ILE A 17 8.79 -10.34 -9.09
N GLY A 18 9.83 -10.27 -9.93
CA GLY A 18 9.80 -10.86 -11.26
C GLY A 18 8.95 -10.10 -12.28
N ARG A 19 8.45 -8.90 -11.94
CA ARG A 19 7.73 -8.05 -12.89
C ARG A 19 8.63 -7.60 -14.05
N PRO A 20 8.30 -7.94 -15.30
CA PRO A 20 9.15 -7.61 -16.44
C PRO A 20 9.20 -6.11 -16.74
N ASP A 21 8.12 -5.37 -16.43
CA ASP A 21 8.05 -3.92 -16.63
C ASP A 21 8.97 -3.14 -15.69
N LEU A 22 9.37 -3.72 -14.56
CA LEU A 22 10.34 -3.12 -13.64
C LEU A 22 11.79 -3.26 -14.11
N ARG A 23 12.07 -3.98 -15.20
CA ARG A 23 13.41 -4.11 -15.82
C ARG A 23 14.54 -4.45 -14.83
N GLY A 24 14.25 -5.26 -13.82
CA GLY A 24 15.22 -5.68 -12.80
C GLY A 24 15.46 -4.67 -11.68
N VAL A 25 14.66 -3.61 -11.57
CA VAL A 25 14.66 -2.73 -10.39
C VAL A 25 14.35 -3.56 -9.14
N ASP A 26 15.12 -3.33 -8.09
CA ASP A 26 14.91 -3.96 -6.79
C ASP A 26 13.52 -3.57 -6.24
N PRO A 27 12.68 -4.55 -5.85
CA PRO A 27 11.32 -4.27 -5.38
C PRO A 27 11.24 -3.29 -4.19
N ILE A 28 12.24 -3.30 -3.30
CA ILE A 28 12.27 -2.37 -2.16
C ILE A 28 12.54 -0.95 -2.64
N ASP A 29 13.45 -0.77 -3.61
CA ASP A 29 13.73 0.55 -4.18
C ASP A 29 12.51 1.10 -4.95
N HIS A 30 11.76 0.23 -5.63
CA HIS A 30 10.51 0.62 -6.26
C HIS A 30 9.47 1.11 -5.23
N LEU A 31 9.27 0.38 -4.12
CA LEU A 31 8.37 0.81 -3.04
C LEU A 31 8.82 2.14 -2.40
N LEU A 32 10.12 2.33 -2.24
CA LEU A 32 10.67 3.59 -1.75
C LEU A 32 10.40 4.74 -2.72
N ALA A 33 10.47 4.53 -4.02
CA ALA A 33 10.12 5.56 -5.01
C ALA A 33 8.62 5.92 -4.95
N LEU A 34 7.74 4.93 -4.82
CA LEU A 34 6.28 5.15 -4.71
C LEU A 34 5.87 5.96 -3.47
N THR A 35 6.73 6.01 -2.45
CA THR A 35 6.51 6.68 -1.17
C THR A 35 7.30 7.98 -1.02
N GLU A 36 7.83 8.53 -2.12
CA GLU A 36 8.49 9.84 -2.10
C GLU A 36 7.52 11.02 -2.03
N THR A 37 6.32 10.87 -2.61
CA THR A 37 5.28 11.90 -2.51
C THR A 37 4.66 11.87 -1.12
N PRO A 38 4.65 12.98 -0.36
CA PRO A 38 4.08 13.00 0.98
C PRO A 38 2.57 12.73 0.97
N ARG A 39 2.18 11.54 1.45
CA ARG A 39 0.81 11.16 1.76
C ARG A 39 0.79 9.91 2.64
N ASP A 40 -0.38 9.60 3.18
CA ASP A 40 -0.58 8.34 3.90
C ASP A 40 -0.69 7.16 2.91
N HIS A 41 -0.13 6.02 3.32
CA HIS A 41 -0.12 4.79 2.54
C HIS A 41 -0.58 3.60 3.40
N VAL A 42 -1.38 2.73 2.80
CA VAL A 42 -1.67 1.39 3.32
C VAL A 42 -0.85 0.38 2.52
N PHE A 43 -0.01 -0.39 3.23
CA PHE A 43 0.83 -1.45 2.70
C PHE A 43 0.40 -2.80 3.29
N THR A 44 0.27 -3.80 2.42
CA THR A 44 0.00 -5.19 2.83
C THR A 44 1.27 -6.00 2.63
N LEU A 45 1.63 -6.80 3.62
CA LEU A 45 2.82 -7.65 3.60
C LEU A 45 2.45 -9.11 3.85
N HIS A 46 3.37 -10.00 3.46
CA HIS A 46 3.25 -11.45 3.63
C HIS A 46 4.29 -11.90 4.65
N ALA A 47 3.86 -12.27 5.87
CA ALA A 47 4.79 -12.58 6.95
C ALA A 47 5.80 -13.68 6.58
N GLU A 48 5.38 -14.63 5.75
CA GLU A 48 6.21 -15.69 5.18
C GLU A 48 7.33 -15.19 4.27
N LEU A 49 7.13 -14.08 3.58
CA LEU A 49 8.05 -13.54 2.58
C LEU A 49 8.93 -12.45 3.20
N GLU A 50 8.32 -11.37 3.69
CA GLU A 50 9.00 -10.26 4.36
C GLU A 50 9.58 -10.62 5.71
N GLY A 51 9.08 -11.68 6.37
CA GLY A 51 9.72 -12.26 7.55
C GLY A 51 10.76 -13.34 7.24
N GLY A 52 10.76 -13.85 6.00
CA GLY A 52 11.64 -14.91 5.53
C GLY A 52 12.74 -14.39 4.61
N ALA A 53 12.67 -14.78 3.33
CA ALA A 53 13.71 -14.53 2.34
C ALA A 53 13.99 -13.02 2.10
N TYR A 54 12.99 -12.15 2.33
CA TYR A 54 13.10 -10.71 2.08
C TYR A 54 13.27 -9.88 3.36
N ARG A 55 13.55 -10.52 4.50
CA ARG A 55 13.68 -9.86 5.80
C ARG A 55 14.60 -8.64 5.78
N ALA A 56 15.82 -8.77 5.24
CA ALA A 56 16.76 -7.65 5.18
C ALA A 56 16.25 -6.48 4.31
N GLY A 57 15.53 -6.79 3.23
CA GLY A 57 14.90 -5.78 2.37
C GLY A 57 13.75 -5.07 3.09
N PHE A 58 12.94 -5.81 3.84
CA PHE A 58 11.85 -5.25 4.62
C PHE A 58 12.37 -4.36 5.77
N GLU A 59 13.40 -4.80 6.50
CA GLU A 59 14.07 -3.97 7.52
C GLU A 59 14.56 -2.64 6.90
N ARG A 60 15.22 -2.70 5.72
CA ARG A 60 15.63 -1.51 4.96
C ARG A 60 14.46 -0.60 4.60
N LEU A 61 13.33 -1.15 4.16
CA LEU A 61 12.13 -0.39 3.81
C LEU A 61 11.62 0.41 5.01
N LEU A 62 11.45 -0.26 6.16
CA LEU A 62 10.96 0.37 7.39
C LEU A 62 11.89 1.49 7.88
N ASP A 63 13.20 1.24 7.87
CA ASP A 63 14.19 2.24 8.31
C ASP A 63 14.19 3.47 7.40
N ARG A 64 14.07 3.28 6.09
CA ARG A 64 14.03 4.39 5.14
C ARG A 64 12.72 5.17 5.23
N TRP A 65 11.59 4.53 5.47
CA TRP A 65 10.34 5.23 5.76
C TRP A 65 10.45 6.09 7.03
N ARG A 66 10.97 5.53 8.12
CA ARG A 66 11.21 6.29 9.37
C ARG A 66 12.18 7.45 9.15
N ALA A 67 13.28 7.23 8.44
CA ALA A 67 14.27 8.27 8.14
C ALA A 67 13.71 9.41 7.28
N ARG A 68 12.66 9.13 6.47
CA ARG A 68 11.91 10.14 5.71
C ARG A 68 10.79 10.80 6.52
N GLY A 69 10.68 10.50 7.82
CA GLY A 69 9.68 11.10 8.72
C GLY A 69 8.33 10.40 8.73
N ALA A 70 8.19 9.23 8.09
CA ALA A 70 6.94 8.48 8.13
C ALA A 70 6.71 7.88 9.53
N THR A 71 5.45 7.91 9.98
CA THR A 71 5.00 7.16 11.15
C THR A 71 4.44 5.82 10.70
N LEU A 72 5.03 4.72 11.18
CA LEU A 72 4.53 3.38 10.92
C LEU A 72 3.52 3.01 12.00
N THR A 73 2.30 2.66 11.59
CA THR A 73 1.18 2.38 12.51
C THR A 73 0.29 1.26 11.96
N ASP A 74 -0.54 0.68 12.82
CA ASP A 74 -1.61 -0.24 12.41
C ASP A 74 -2.84 0.50 11.86
N LEU A 75 -3.74 -0.27 11.22
CA LEU A 75 -4.95 0.26 10.60
C LEU A 75 -5.98 0.77 11.62
N ALA A 76 -6.00 0.24 12.85
CA ALA A 76 -6.97 0.67 13.87
C ALA A 76 -6.64 2.08 14.37
N THR A 77 -5.36 2.32 14.66
CA THR A 77 -4.82 3.62 15.05
C THR A 77 -4.95 4.62 13.90
N TYR A 78 -4.63 4.22 12.66
CA TYR A 78 -4.84 5.07 11.49
C TYR A 78 -6.32 5.44 11.32
N ALA A 79 -7.24 4.47 11.39
CA ALA A 79 -8.68 4.71 11.30
C ALA A 79 -9.21 5.67 12.37
N ALA A 80 -8.67 5.59 13.59
CA ALA A 80 -9.07 6.44 14.70
C ALA A 80 -8.63 7.91 14.53
N ALA A 81 -7.56 8.16 13.78
CA ALA A 81 -7.05 9.49 13.50
C ALA A 81 -7.76 10.20 12.33
N LEU A 82 -8.55 9.48 11.52
CA LEU A 82 -9.24 10.04 10.36
C LEU A 82 -10.44 10.91 10.75
N ASP A 83 -10.52 12.09 10.14
CA ASP A 83 -11.73 12.91 10.17
C ASP A 83 -12.80 12.31 9.25
N ARG A 84 -13.79 11.65 9.86
CA ARG A 84 -14.85 10.92 9.16
C ARG A 84 -15.72 11.81 8.29
N ASP A 85 -15.88 13.08 8.65
CA ASP A 85 -16.74 14.02 7.91
C ASP A 85 -16.03 14.55 6.65
N ARG A 86 -14.70 14.41 6.58
CA ARG A 86 -13.88 14.78 5.42
C ARG A 86 -13.59 13.64 4.45
N LEU A 87 -14.01 12.42 4.77
CA LEU A 87 -13.82 11.28 3.88
C LEU A 87 -14.68 11.42 2.62
N ARG A 88 -14.04 11.22 1.46
CA ARG A 88 -14.74 11.19 0.17
C ARG A 88 -15.66 9.98 0.10
N ARG A 89 -16.87 10.20 -0.41
CA ARG A 89 -17.80 9.11 -0.77
C ARG A 89 -17.52 8.71 -2.21
N CYS A 90 -17.11 7.46 -2.38
CA CYS A 90 -16.83 6.84 -3.68
C CYS A 90 -17.67 5.56 -3.80
N PRO A 91 -18.10 5.18 -5.03
CA PRO A 91 -18.61 3.84 -5.25
C PRO A 91 -17.48 2.80 -5.09
N ILE A 92 -17.87 1.55 -4.78
CA ILE A 92 -16.97 0.40 -4.85
C ILE A 92 -17.21 -0.28 -6.20
N GLU A 93 -16.15 -0.47 -6.96
CA GLU A 93 -16.19 -1.04 -8.30
C GLU A 93 -15.44 -2.36 -8.37
N SER A 94 -15.87 -3.22 -9.28
CA SER A 94 -15.25 -4.51 -9.57
C SER A 94 -14.20 -4.32 -10.67
N GLY A 95 -12.93 -4.64 -10.42
CA GLY A 95 -11.87 -4.47 -11.42
C GLY A 95 -10.61 -5.31 -11.20
N SER A 96 -9.55 -5.01 -11.95
CA SER A 96 -8.26 -5.69 -11.87
C SER A 96 -7.11 -4.69 -11.75
N VAL A 97 -5.99 -5.15 -11.17
CA VAL A 97 -4.76 -4.37 -11.01
C VAL A 97 -3.61 -5.14 -11.66
N PRO A 98 -2.71 -4.50 -12.44
CA PRO A 98 -1.57 -5.18 -13.05
C PRO A 98 -0.70 -5.90 -12.01
N GLY A 99 -0.43 -7.19 -12.23
CA GLY A 99 0.34 -8.02 -11.29
C GLY A 99 -0.50 -8.70 -10.20
N ARG A 100 -1.81 -8.45 -10.13
CA ARG A 100 -2.74 -9.11 -9.20
C ARG A 100 -3.69 -10.06 -9.89
N ALA A 101 -3.72 -11.30 -9.41
CA ALA A 101 -4.70 -12.27 -9.85
C ALA A 101 -6.07 -12.02 -9.22
N GLY A 102 -7.12 -12.28 -9.99
CA GLY A 102 -8.50 -12.21 -9.52
C GLY A 102 -9.16 -10.85 -9.72
N MET A 103 -10.40 -10.77 -9.24
CA MET A 103 -11.27 -9.61 -9.33
C MET A 103 -11.28 -8.89 -7.98
N LEU A 104 -11.01 -7.59 -7.99
CA LEU A 104 -10.75 -6.78 -6.81
C LEU A 104 -11.86 -5.73 -6.62
N ALA A 105 -12.09 -5.36 -5.36
CA ALA A 105 -12.87 -4.17 -5.01
C ALA A 105 -11.97 -2.93 -5.13
N LEU A 106 -12.30 -2.05 -6.08
CA LEU A 106 -11.58 -0.81 -6.36
C LEU A 106 -12.39 0.39 -5.85
N GLN A 107 -11.68 1.45 -5.49
CA GLN A 107 -12.30 2.74 -5.23
C GLN A 107 -12.65 3.39 -6.57
N GLY A 108 -13.95 3.57 -6.85
CA GLY A 108 -14.40 4.31 -8.03
C GLY A 108 -14.20 5.82 -7.87
N GLU A 109 -14.44 6.55 -8.95
CA GLU A 109 -14.33 8.01 -8.93
C GLU A 109 -15.40 8.61 -8.00
N SER A 110 -14.97 9.53 -7.12
CA SER A 110 -15.93 10.30 -6.32
C SER A 110 -16.80 11.14 -7.26
N GLY A 111 -18.13 11.00 -7.15
CA GLY A 111 -19.05 11.92 -7.82
C GLY A 111 -18.74 13.37 -7.41
N ALA A 112 -18.74 14.28 -8.39
CA ALA A 112 -18.55 15.71 -8.19
C ALA A 112 -19.59 16.31 -7.22
#